data_AF-A0A1F9V1K2-F1
#
_entry.id   AF-A0A1F9V1K2-F1
#
_cell.length_a   1.000
_cell.length_b   1.000
_cell.length_c   1.000
_cell.angle_alpha   90.00
_cell.angle_beta   90.00
_cell.angle_gamma   90.00
#
_symmetry.space_group_name_H-M   'P 1'
#
loop_
_entity.id
_entity.type
_entity.pdbx_description
1 polymer ?
#
loop_
_entity_poly.entity_id
_entity_poly.type
_entity_poly.pdbx_seq_one_letter_code
_entity_poly.pdbx_strand_id
1 'polypeptide(L)'
;MDEERLKKQLDILWEKVQGRPADGPPGTSSAFEQAQSELQAESLRHIQARFDKEKAYWENLVKTKDETIHNLNRQIQDAEKNRENLKEKIELLQNEQAELLKQSFQTLDLQKRALNSHLERLEKELESSRKEVLGLRMDLKDQKAGQETLRVSWEEKEKNWLLERERAEMDLAKTRQELFEKRQKELDEVARLDKTIAELKHDLSEQKNLFEAEKAGLDSLVNEKGARIQDVEHELLQAKNQLEKEREERKLAAIERERQSLRKDEDRKRLVEQLLARENKVKELQESLENLIRERSGWEDALLRREEKILAEEASIQKRREEWVDSIRTQSSQQLNVSEKAVDLLHRLQSKVGVRPPVLPEPKRESGLPPPPPIPRKDYEVRLGSLGERFPWMVRSLEFAVRRQGLLILLGGLLLCAAVLSALFMETAGRKAARAQALLQEGNESYTKGELGRALASLEKAYRLDPKNLIIRNSLTLALGEAAESEFRDGKFESALRRSEFLYQVLPDDADVAALHGKILQALGKGQAAAPPQAAPPAETHPNPGTDSPAESEGSWPDR
;
A
#
# COMPACT_ATOMS: atom_id res chain seq x y z
N MET A 1 -10.90 108.82 6.20
CA MET A 1 -10.40 110.18 6.40
C MET A 1 -11.08 110.69 7.63
N ASP A 2 -10.28 111.00 8.62
CA ASP A 2 -10.74 111.14 9.99
C ASP A 2 -11.66 112.34 10.09
N GLU A 3 -12.83 112.12 10.67
CA GLU A 3 -13.79 113.14 11.08
C GLU A 3 -13.08 114.29 11.84
N GLU A 4 -11.98 113.96 12.52
CA GLU A 4 -11.05 114.87 13.19
C GLU A 4 -10.34 115.87 12.27
N ARG A 5 -9.98 115.50 11.03
CA ARG A 5 -9.33 116.42 10.07
C ARG A 5 -10.34 117.44 9.53
N LEU A 6 -11.57 117.00 9.27
CA LEU A 6 -12.67 117.87 8.86
C LEU A 6 -13.07 118.83 10.00
N LYS A 7 -13.14 118.32 11.24
CA LYS A 7 -13.31 119.17 12.44
C LYS A 7 -12.21 120.20 12.58
N LYS A 8 -10.93 119.81 12.46
CA LYS A 8 -9.80 120.76 12.52
C LYS A 8 -9.85 121.84 11.44
N GLN A 9 -10.27 121.51 10.22
CA GLN A 9 -10.40 122.52 9.17
C GLN A 9 -11.58 123.46 9.40
N LEU A 10 -12.71 122.96 9.92
CA LEU A 10 -13.84 123.79 10.34
C LEU A 10 -13.47 124.73 11.48
N ASP A 11 -12.71 124.26 12.47
CA ASP A 11 -12.23 125.08 13.59
C ASP A 11 -11.31 126.22 13.11
N ILE A 12 -10.36 125.93 12.20
CA ILE A 12 -9.46 126.95 11.62
C ILE A 12 -10.22 128.02 10.81
N LEU A 13 -11.26 127.61 10.08
CA LEU A 13 -12.10 128.54 9.31
C LEU A 13 -12.98 129.39 10.23
N TRP A 14 -13.52 128.80 11.30
CA TRP A 14 -14.27 129.51 12.31
C TRP A 14 -13.43 130.57 13.04
N GLU A 15 -12.17 130.25 13.36
CA GLU A 15 -11.22 131.18 13.98
C GLU A 15 -10.89 132.38 13.08
N LYS A 16 -10.75 132.17 11.77
CA LYS A 16 -10.52 133.25 10.78
C LYS A 16 -11.72 134.19 10.63
N VAL A 17 -12.94 133.71 10.88
CA VAL A 17 -14.15 134.53 10.83
C VAL A 17 -14.31 135.39 12.09
N GLN A 18 -13.88 134.90 13.25
CA GLN A 18 -13.99 135.65 14.52
C GLN A 18 -12.86 136.69 14.74
N GLY A 19 -11.74 136.60 14.02
CA GLY A 19 -10.56 137.45 14.24
C GLY A 19 -10.52 138.82 13.53
N ARG A 20 -11.61 139.33 12.92
CA ARG A 20 -11.60 140.66 12.25
C ARG A 20 -12.12 141.79 13.16
N PRO A 21 -11.34 142.87 13.38
CA PRO A 21 -11.77 144.05 14.14
C PRO A 21 -12.84 144.87 13.39
N ALA A 22 -13.75 145.49 14.16
CA ALA A 22 -15.06 145.99 13.74
C ALA A 22 -15.11 147.34 12.97
N ASP A 23 -13.97 147.93 12.58
CA ASP A 23 -13.94 149.28 11.98
C ASP A 23 -13.58 149.27 10.48
N GLY A 24 -14.41 148.61 9.67
CA GLY A 24 -14.32 148.61 8.20
C GLY A 24 -15.69 148.87 7.56
N PRO A 25 -15.77 149.65 6.46
CA PRO A 25 -17.04 150.12 5.89
C PRO A 25 -17.93 148.97 5.38
N PRO A 26 -19.27 149.13 5.43
CA PRO A 26 -20.23 148.09 5.05
C PRO A 26 -20.22 147.89 3.53
N GLY A 27 -19.37 146.99 3.05
CA GLY A 27 -19.19 146.80 1.61
C GLY A 27 -18.43 145.53 1.20
N THR A 28 -18.40 144.48 2.03
CA THR A 28 -17.72 143.22 1.68
C THR A 28 -18.59 141.98 1.95
N SER A 29 -19.75 141.87 1.30
CA SER A 29 -20.46 140.58 1.11
C SER A 29 -19.60 139.57 0.32
N SER A 30 -18.72 140.10 -0.55
CA SER A 30 -17.89 139.32 -1.47
C SER A 30 -16.90 138.35 -0.79
N ALA A 31 -16.30 138.71 0.36
CA ALA A 31 -15.30 137.84 1.01
C ALA A 31 -15.94 136.62 1.69
N PHE A 32 -17.17 136.77 2.20
CA PHE A 32 -17.93 135.67 2.79
C PHE A 32 -18.48 134.74 1.70
N GLU A 33 -19.02 135.29 0.61
CA GLU A 33 -19.46 134.51 -0.56
C GLU A 33 -18.30 133.74 -1.19
N GLN A 34 -17.10 134.34 -1.23
CA GLN A 34 -15.90 133.66 -1.73
C GLN A 34 -15.49 132.50 -0.82
N ALA A 35 -15.43 132.69 0.49
CA ALA A 35 -15.12 131.61 1.44
C ALA A 35 -16.17 130.49 1.42
N GLN A 36 -17.46 130.83 1.25
CA GLN A 36 -18.53 129.85 1.12
C GLN A 36 -18.43 129.05 -0.19
N SER A 37 -18.07 129.70 -1.31
CA SER A 37 -17.86 129.03 -2.58
C SER A 37 -16.61 128.11 -2.56
N GLU A 38 -15.54 128.52 -1.87
CA GLU A 38 -14.34 127.70 -1.68
C GLU A 38 -14.64 126.47 -0.81
N LEU A 39 -15.39 126.62 0.28
CA LEU A 39 -15.82 125.49 1.12
C LEU A 39 -16.73 124.52 0.36
N GLN A 40 -17.66 125.04 -0.45
CA GLN A 40 -18.51 124.23 -1.32
C GLN A 40 -17.67 123.50 -2.39
N ALA A 41 -16.68 124.16 -2.99
CA ALA A 41 -15.77 123.53 -3.93
C ALA A 41 -14.90 122.44 -3.27
N GLU A 42 -14.40 122.65 -2.05
CA GLU A 42 -13.62 121.66 -1.31
C GLU A 42 -14.47 120.46 -0.87
N SER A 43 -15.68 120.69 -0.36
CA SER A 43 -16.62 119.60 -0.03
C SER A 43 -16.99 118.77 -1.26
N LEU A 44 -17.23 119.40 -2.41
CA LEU A 44 -17.49 118.70 -3.67
C LEU A 44 -16.26 117.89 -4.13
N ARG A 45 -15.04 118.44 -4.02
CA ARG A 45 -13.80 117.69 -4.30
C ARG A 45 -13.64 116.49 -3.36
N HIS A 46 -13.97 116.64 -2.09
CA HIS A 46 -13.91 115.55 -1.11
C HIS A 46 -14.94 114.46 -1.39
N ILE A 47 -16.18 114.85 -1.74
CA ILE A 47 -17.24 113.92 -2.13
C ILE A 47 -16.82 113.19 -3.42
N GLN A 48 -16.31 113.90 -4.42
CA GLN A 48 -15.83 113.31 -5.67
C GLN A 48 -14.69 112.33 -5.42
N ALA A 49 -13.68 112.70 -4.63
CA ALA A 49 -12.57 111.82 -4.27
C ALA A 49 -13.02 110.59 -3.48
N ARG A 50 -14.09 110.68 -2.69
CA ARG A 50 -14.70 109.53 -2.01
C ARG A 50 -15.41 108.62 -3.02
N PHE A 51 -16.20 109.19 -3.94
CA PHE A 51 -16.83 108.44 -5.02
C PHE A 51 -15.81 107.72 -5.90
N ASP A 52 -14.71 108.37 -6.26
CA ASP A 52 -13.65 107.75 -7.07
C ASP A 52 -12.97 106.59 -6.32
N LYS A 53 -12.77 106.71 -5.00
CA LYS A 53 -12.24 105.62 -4.18
C LYS A 53 -13.23 104.46 -4.04
N GLU A 54 -14.50 104.74 -3.80
CA GLU A 54 -15.55 103.72 -3.73
C GLU A 54 -15.71 103.03 -5.09
N LYS A 55 -15.68 103.79 -6.19
CA LYS A 55 -15.68 103.25 -7.56
C LYS A 55 -14.49 102.33 -7.80
N ALA A 56 -13.26 102.76 -7.48
CA ALA A 56 -12.07 101.92 -7.61
C ALA A 56 -12.13 100.65 -6.74
N TYR A 57 -12.70 100.75 -5.53
CA TYR A 57 -12.96 99.60 -4.67
C TYR A 57 -13.94 98.61 -5.31
N TRP A 58 -15.07 99.09 -5.85
CA TRP A 58 -16.04 98.25 -6.54
C TRP A 58 -15.46 97.63 -7.82
N GLU A 59 -14.69 98.36 -8.61
CA GLU A 59 -14.02 97.84 -9.80
C GLU A 59 -13.02 96.73 -9.45
N ASN A 60 -12.24 96.88 -8.37
CA ASN A 60 -11.35 95.82 -7.88
C ASN A 60 -12.13 94.62 -7.32
N LEU A 61 -13.27 94.85 -6.65
CA LEU A 61 -14.13 93.77 -6.15
C LEU A 61 -14.77 92.98 -7.31
N VAL A 62 -15.17 93.65 -8.39
CA VAL A 62 -15.70 92.99 -9.59
C VAL A 62 -14.60 92.19 -10.29
N LYS A 63 -13.41 92.78 -10.50
CA LYS A 63 -12.26 92.08 -11.10
C LYS A 63 -11.87 90.82 -10.32
N THR A 64 -11.76 90.93 -9.00
CA THR A 64 -11.43 89.78 -8.14
C THR A 64 -12.51 88.71 -8.20
N LYS A 65 -13.80 89.08 -8.22
CA LYS A 65 -14.89 88.13 -8.44
C LYS A 65 -14.80 87.44 -9.81
N ASP A 66 -14.57 88.18 -10.89
CA ASP A 66 -14.44 87.62 -12.23
C ASP A 66 -13.25 86.66 -12.34
N GLU A 67 -12.12 86.99 -11.72
CA GLU A 67 -10.97 86.09 -11.59
C GLU A 67 -11.32 84.82 -10.81
N THR A 68 -12.05 84.92 -9.70
CA THR A 68 -12.50 83.73 -8.95
C THR A 68 -13.48 82.87 -9.75
N ILE A 69 -14.41 83.48 -10.49
CA ILE A 69 -15.35 82.76 -11.35
C ILE A 69 -14.59 82.05 -12.48
N HIS A 70 -13.61 82.72 -13.09
CA HIS A 70 -12.77 82.12 -14.14
C HIS A 70 -11.98 80.92 -13.60
N ASN A 71 -11.36 81.06 -12.42
CA ASN A 71 -10.63 79.97 -11.77
C ASN A 71 -11.55 78.78 -11.41
N LEU A 72 -12.76 79.04 -10.91
CA LEU A 72 -13.74 77.99 -10.60
C LEU A 72 -14.22 77.28 -11.87
N ASN A 73 -14.50 78.02 -12.94
CA ASN A 73 -14.87 77.42 -14.23
C ASN A 73 -13.77 76.53 -14.79
N ARG A 74 -12.51 76.94 -14.65
CA ARG A 74 -11.36 76.12 -15.04
C ARG A 74 -11.27 74.83 -14.22
N GLN A 75 -11.46 74.92 -12.89
CA GLN A 75 -11.50 73.73 -12.03
C GLN A 75 -12.65 72.77 -12.37
N ILE A 76 -13.82 73.31 -12.74
CA ILE A 76 -14.95 72.49 -13.18
C ILE A 76 -14.60 71.76 -14.49
N GLN A 77 -14.03 72.46 -15.47
CA GLN A 77 -13.60 71.84 -16.73
C GLN A 77 -12.53 70.76 -16.53
N ASP A 78 -11.54 71.02 -15.67
CA ASP A 78 -10.51 70.04 -15.33
C ASP A 78 -11.12 68.81 -14.61
N ALA A 79 -12.11 69.03 -13.74
CA ALA A 79 -12.84 67.95 -13.08
C ALA A 79 -13.70 67.13 -14.04
N GLU A 80 -14.36 67.77 -15.02
CA GLU A 80 -15.11 67.09 -16.07
C GLU A 80 -14.21 66.24 -16.95
N LYS A 81 -13.08 66.78 -17.39
CA LYS A 81 -12.07 66.02 -18.15
C LYS A 81 -11.53 64.82 -17.36
N ASN A 82 -11.26 65.00 -16.07
CA ASN A 82 -10.83 63.89 -15.20
C ASN A 82 -11.93 62.84 -15.04
N ARG A 83 -13.20 63.24 -14.97
CA ARG A 83 -14.34 62.32 -14.91
C ARG A 83 -14.49 61.52 -16.21
N GLU A 84 -14.28 62.14 -17.36
CA GLU A 84 -14.29 61.45 -18.67
C GLU A 84 -13.15 60.43 -18.77
N ASN A 85 -11.91 60.82 -18.43
CA ASN A 85 -10.77 59.91 -18.39
C ASN A 85 -11.01 58.70 -17.44
N LEU A 86 -11.68 58.93 -16.30
CA LEU A 86 -12.04 57.85 -15.38
C LEU A 86 -13.10 56.92 -15.95
N LYS A 87 -14.09 57.43 -16.69
CA LYS A 87 -15.08 56.59 -17.38
C LYS A 87 -14.43 55.71 -18.43
N GLU A 88 -13.57 56.28 -19.27
CA GLU A 88 -12.82 55.51 -20.28
C GLU A 88 -11.96 54.42 -19.63
N LYS A 89 -11.29 54.73 -18.51
CA LYS A 89 -10.49 53.75 -17.77
C LYS A 89 -11.34 52.63 -17.15
N ILE A 90 -12.54 52.95 -16.65
CA ILE A 90 -13.47 51.95 -16.12
C ILE A 90 -13.97 51.04 -17.25
N GLU A 91 -14.31 51.59 -18.41
CA GLU A 91 -14.74 50.83 -19.58
C GLU A 91 -13.64 49.91 -20.09
N LEU A 92 -12.40 50.39 -20.16
CA LEU A 92 -11.23 49.58 -20.52
C LEU A 92 -11.02 48.42 -19.54
N LEU A 93 -11.08 48.67 -18.23
CA LEU A 93 -10.96 47.61 -17.22
C LEU A 93 -12.10 46.60 -17.28
N GLN A 94 -13.33 47.02 -17.59
CA GLN A 94 -14.47 46.11 -17.78
C GLN A 94 -14.27 45.21 -19.00
N ASN A 95 -13.74 45.76 -20.10
CA ASN A 95 -13.42 44.99 -21.30
C ASN A 95 -12.28 43.99 -21.04
N GLU A 96 -11.21 44.39 -20.35
CA GLU A 96 -10.12 43.49 -19.94
C GLU A 96 -10.64 42.36 -19.04
N GLN A 97 -11.52 42.65 -18.07
CA GLN A 97 -12.13 41.62 -17.23
C GLN A 97 -13.01 40.66 -18.03
N ALA A 98 -13.77 41.16 -19.00
CA ALA A 98 -14.59 40.32 -19.88
C ALA A 98 -13.72 39.40 -20.75
N GLU A 99 -12.58 39.88 -21.26
CA GLU A 99 -11.62 39.06 -22.01
C GLU A 99 -10.96 37.99 -21.14
N LEU A 100 -10.52 38.34 -19.92
CA LEU A 100 -9.95 37.38 -18.97
C LEU A 100 -10.97 36.31 -18.59
N LEU A 101 -12.23 36.68 -18.36
CA LEU A 101 -13.30 35.72 -18.11
C LEU A 101 -13.48 34.79 -19.30
N LYS A 102 -13.50 35.32 -20.54
CA LYS A 102 -13.61 34.50 -21.76
C LYS A 102 -12.45 33.52 -21.90
N GLN A 103 -11.22 33.95 -21.62
CA GLN A 103 -10.05 33.06 -21.60
C GLN A 103 -10.18 31.97 -20.53
N SER A 104 -10.62 32.34 -19.31
CA SER A 104 -10.82 31.37 -18.23
C SER A 104 -11.86 30.29 -18.61
N PHE A 105 -12.99 30.68 -19.23
CA PHE A 105 -13.98 29.72 -19.72
C PHE A 105 -13.43 28.81 -20.82
N GLN A 106 -12.62 29.33 -21.74
CA GLN A 106 -11.96 28.52 -22.75
C GLN A 106 -11.00 27.49 -22.14
N THR A 107 -10.23 27.87 -21.11
CA THR A 107 -9.36 26.93 -20.40
C THR A 107 -10.14 25.86 -19.64
N LEU A 108 -11.26 26.23 -19.02
CA LEU A 108 -12.16 25.28 -18.35
C LEU A 108 -12.81 24.30 -19.35
N ASP A 109 -13.20 24.76 -20.53
CA ASP A 109 -13.74 23.88 -21.57
C ASP A 109 -12.68 22.89 -22.09
N LEU A 110 -11.43 23.32 -22.23
CA LEU A 110 -10.32 22.44 -22.59
C LEU A 110 -10.06 21.40 -21.48
N GLN A 111 -10.07 21.80 -20.22
CA GLN A 111 -9.93 20.89 -19.08
C GLN A 111 -11.08 19.88 -19.01
N LYS A 112 -12.32 20.32 -19.26
CA LYS A 112 -13.50 19.45 -19.32
C LYS A 112 -13.38 18.41 -20.45
N ARG A 113 -12.93 18.81 -21.64
CA ARG A 113 -12.69 17.87 -22.75
C ARG A 113 -11.58 16.87 -22.43
N ALA A 114 -10.49 17.32 -21.80
CA ALA A 114 -9.42 16.44 -21.36
C ALA A 114 -9.90 15.41 -20.33
N LEU A 115 -10.68 15.84 -19.33
CA LEU A 115 -11.28 14.95 -18.33
C LEU A 115 -12.23 13.93 -18.97
N ASN A 116 -13.09 14.35 -19.90
CA ASN A 116 -13.97 13.43 -20.62
C ASN A 116 -13.17 12.40 -21.43
N SER A 117 -12.10 12.81 -22.10
CA SER A 117 -11.23 11.87 -22.83
C SER A 117 -10.53 10.87 -21.91
N HIS A 118 -10.18 11.28 -20.69
CA HIS A 118 -9.64 10.38 -19.67
C HIS A 118 -10.68 9.39 -19.15
N LEU A 119 -11.91 9.84 -18.93
CA LEU A 119 -13.03 8.97 -18.56
C LEU A 119 -13.30 7.91 -19.62
N GLU A 120 -13.35 8.30 -20.90
CA GLU A 120 -13.52 7.35 -22.02
C GLU A 120 -12.39 6.31 -22.09
N ARG A 121 -11.14 6.69 -21.79
CA ARG A 121 -10.02 5.74 -21.71
C ARG A 121 -10.20 4.76 -20.56
N LEU A 122 -10.54 5.26 -19.37
CA LEU A 122 -10.78 4.41 -18.20
C LEU A 122 -11.95 3.45 -18.40
N GLU A 123 -13.02 3.88 -19.07
CA GLU A 123 -14.14 3.00 -19.43
C GLU A 123 -13.69 1.87 -20.36
N LYS A 124 -12.88 2.17 -21.39
CA LYS A 124 -12.30 1.16 -22.28
C LYS A 124 -11.36 0.19 -21.56
N GLU A 125 -10.51 0.67 -20.66
CA GLU A 125 -9.62 -0.17 -19.85
C GLU A 125 -10.43 -1.09 -18.91
N LEU A 126 -11.51 -0.57 -18.32
CA LEU A 126 -12.41 -1.34 -17.47
C LEU A 126 -13.18 -2.40 -18.27
N GLU A 127 -13.61 -2.08 -19.49
CA GLU A 127 -14.18 -3.07 -20.42
C GLU A 127 -13.19 -4.14 -20.83
N SER A 128 -11.92 -3.79 -21.10
CA SER A 128 -10.85 -4.76 -21.38
C SER A 128 -10.63 -5.69 -20.19
N SER A 129 -10.50 -5.12 -18.99
CA SER A 129 -10.31 -5.88 -17.75
C SER A 129 -11.49 -6.82 -17.48
N ARG A 130 -12.74 -6.40 -17.76
CA ARG A 130 -13.92 -7.26 -17.66
C ARG A 130 -13.86 -8.45 -18.63
N LYS A 131 -13.39 -8.24 -19.86
CA LYS A 131 -13.21 -9.32 -20.85
C LYS A 131 -12.15 -10.31 -20.39
N GLU A 132 -11.03 -9.83 -19.85
CA GLU A 132 -9.97 -10.68 -19.29
C GLU A 132 -10.46 -11.53 -18.12
N VAL A 133 -11.19 -10.94 -17.16
CA VAL A 133 -11.79 -11.68 -16.04
C VAL A 133 -12.79 -12.73 -16.51
N LEU A 134 -13.56 -12.45 -17.57
CA LEU A 134 -14.44 -13.44 -18.18
C LEU A 134 -13.66 -14.58 -18.85
N GLY A 135 -12.54 -14.27 -19.52
CA GLY A 135 -11.62 -15.26 -20.07
C GLY A 135 -11.09 -16.20 -18.97
N LEU A 136 -10.51 -15.63 -17.92
CA LEU A 136 -10.00 -16.39 -16.77
C LEU A 136 -11.08 -17.26 -16.10
N ARG A 137 -12.33 -16.78 -16.06
CA ARG A 137 -13.45 -17.55 -15.52
C ARG A 137 -13.81 -18.75 -16.40
N MET A 138 -13.63 -18.66 -17.72
CA MET A 138 -13.81 -19.80 -18.63
C MET A 138 -12.66 -20.79 -18.47
N ASP A 139 -11.41 -20.31 -18.42
CA ASP A 139 -10.24 -21.18 -18.19
C ASP A 139 -10.35 -21.96 -16.88
N LEU A 140 -10.87 -21.33 -15.82
CA LEU A 140 -11.08 -21.97 -14.53
C LEU A 140 -12.22 -23.01 -14.56
N LYS A 141 -13.21 -22.86 -15.44
CA LYS A 141 -14.23 -23.90 -15.67
C LYS A 141 -13.64 -25.08 -16.44
N ASP A 142 -12.83 -24.82 -17.46
CA ASP A 142 -12.17 -25.87 -18.24
C ASP A 142 -11.17 -26.65 -17.38
N GLN A 143 -10.44 -25.96 -16.51
CA GLN A 143 -9.57 -26.60 -15.52
C GLN A 143 -10.36 -27.49 -14.54
N LYS A 144 -11.53 -27.04 -14.09
CA LYS A 144 -12.42 -27.86 -13.23
C LYS A 144 -12.95 -29.09 -13.96
N ALA A 145 -13.36 -28.96 -15.23
CA ALA A 145 -13.77 -30.09 -16.05
C ALA A 145 -12.60 -31.08 -16.26
N GLY A 146 -11.39 -30.57 -16.49
CA GLY A 146 -10.17 -31.37 -16.53
C GLY A 146 -9.89 -32.12 -15.21
N GLN A 147 -10.11 -31.47 -14.07
CA GLN A 147 -9.97 -32.13 -12.76
C GLN A 147 -11.03 -33.22 -12.53
N GLU A 148 -12.28 -33.01 -12.94
CA GLU A 148 -13.35 -34.01 -12.84
C GLU A 148 -13.05 -35.24 -13.70
N THR A 149 -12.60 -35.05 -14.94
CA THR A 149 -12.20 -36.19 -15.81
C THR A 149 -11.02 -36.97 -15.24
N LEU A 150 -10.02 -36.28 -14.69
CA LEU A 150 -8.91 -36.92 -13.99
C LEU A 150 -9.39 -37.72 -12.78
N ARG A 151 -10.29 -37.15 -11.98
CA ARG A 151 -10.86 -37.83 -10.81
C ARG A 151 -11.59 -39.12 -11.20
N VAL A 152 -12.44 -39.07 -12.23
CA VAL A 152 -13.13 -40.26 -12.73
C VAL A 152 -12.13 -41.33 -13.20
N SER A 153 -11.08 -40.93 -13.92
CA SER A 153 -10.03 -41.87 -14.36
C SER A 153 -9.27 -42.51 -13.21
N TRP A 154 -9.09 -41.79 -12.10
CA TRP A 154 -8.45 -42.29 -10.88
C TRP A 154 -9.37 -43.27 -10.14
N GLU A 155 -10.65 -42.94 -9.99
CA GLU A 155 -11.65 -43.82 -9.37
C GLU A 155 -11.79 -45.14 -10.15
N GLU A 156 -11.70 -45.10 -11.48
CA GLU A 156 -11.72 -46.29 -12.33
C GLU A 156 -10.44 -47.15 -12.17
N LYS A 157 -9.27 -46.51 -12.11
CA LYS A 157 -8.00 -47.21 -11.83
C LYS A 157 -7.98 -47.84 -10.45
N GLU A 158 -8.52 -47.16 -9.44
CA GLU A 158 -8.62 -47.67 -8.08
C GLU A 158 -9.53 -48.90 -8.01
N LYS A 159 -10.68 -48.87 -8.70
CA LYS A 159 -11.55 -50.05 -8.83
C LYS A 159 -10.85 -51.24 -9.50
N ASN A 160 -10.11 -50.98 -10.58
CA ASN A 160 -9.34 -52.04 -11.25
C ASN A 160 -8.25 -52.62 -10.35
N TRP A 161 -7.56 -51.77 -9.60
CA TRP A 161 -6.53 -52.22 -8.65
C TRP A 161 -7.12 -53.06 -7.52
N LEU A 162 -8.29 -52.68 -6.99
CA LEU A 162 -9.01 -53.47 -5.98
C LEU A 162 -9.42 -54.85 -6.54
N LEU A 163 -9.93 -54.91 -7.78
CA LEU A 163 -10.27 -56.16 -8.44
C LEU A 163 -9.04 -57.06 -8.67
N GLU A 164 -7.91 -56.50 -9.08
CA GLU A 164 -6.65 -57.24 -9.23
C GLU A 164 -6.15 -57.77 -7.89
N ARG A 165 -6.27 -56.97 -6.82
CA ARG A 165 -5.92 -57.39 -5.47
C ARG A 165 -6.79 -58.55 -5.00
N GLU A 166 -8.11 -58.49 -5.20
CA GLU A 166 -9.02 -59.59 -4.86
C GLU A 166 -8.67 -60.89 -5.61
N ARG A 167 -8.34 -60.80 -6.90
CA ARG A 167 -7.86 -61.95 -7.68
C ARG A 167 -6.57 -62.53 -7.12
N ALA A 168 -5.59 -61.69 -6.79
CA ALA A 168 -4.34 -62.12 -6.19
C ALA A 168 -4.54 -62.77 -4.80
N GLU A 169 -5.47 -62.25 -3.99
CA GLU A 169 -5.84 -62.84 -2.70
C GLU A 169 -6.52 -64.21 -2.87
N MET A 170 -7.38 -64.39 -3.89
CA MET A 170 -7.95 -65.69 -4.22
C MET A 170 -6.88 -66.70 -4.70
N ASP A 171 -5.94 -66.28 -5.54
CA ASP A 171 -4.84 -67.14 -5.99
C ASP A 171 -3.93 -67.55 -4.81
N LEU A 172 -3.68 -66.63 -3.88
CA LEU A 172 -2.96 -66.91 -2.64
C LEU A 172 -3.74 -67.88 -1.74
N ALA A 173 -5.06 -67.75 -1.63
CA ALA A 173 -5.89 -68.67 -0.87
C ALA A 173 -5.85 -70.09 -1.48
N LYS A 174 -5.93 -70.18 -2.81
CA LYS A 174 -5.85 -71.45 -3.54
C LYS A 174 -4.49 -72.13 -3.35
N THR A 175 -3.40 -71.40 -3.52
CA THR A 175 -2.04 -71.94 -3.30
C THR A 175 -1.82 -72.37 -1.85
N ARG A 176 -2.37 -71.64 -0.86
CA ARG A 176 -2.36 -72.08 0.55
C ARG A 176 -3.10 -73.39 0.73
N GLN A 177 -4.29 -73.54 0.13
CA GLN A 177 -5.06 -74.77 0.22
C GLN A 177 -4.32 -75.96 -0.41
N GLU A 178 -3.74 -75.78 -1.59
CA GLU A 178 -2.91 -76.81 -2.25
C GLU A 178 -1.71 -77.23 -1.38
N LEU A 179 -1.04 -76.28 -0.72
CA LEU A 179 0.04 -76.56 0.21
C LEU A 179 -0.44 -77.32 1.46
N PHE A 180 -1.61 -76.96 2.00
CA PHE A 180 -2.21 -77.67 3.12
C PHE A 180 -2.55 -79.12 2.75
N GLU A 181 -3.18 -79.35 1.60
CA GLU A 181 -3.49 -80.70 1.12
C GLU A 181 -2.22 -81.53 0.88
N LYS A 182 -1.18 -80.92 0.33
CA LYS A 182 0.11 -81.59 0.15
C LYS A 182 0.74 -81.98 1.49
N ARG A 183 0.73 -81.07 2.47
CA ARG A 183 1.27 -81.34 3.80
C ARG A 183 0.45 -82.42 4.53
N GLN A 184 -0.86 -82.47 4.33
CA GLN A 184 -1.72 -83.51 4.88
C GLN A 184 -1.33 -84.88 4.30
N LYS A 185 -1.11 -84.98 2.99
CA LYS A 185 -0.65 -86.22 2.33
C LYS A 185 0.72 -86.65 2.84
N GLU A 186 1.65 -85.71 2.99
CA GLU A 186 2.98 -85.99 3.57
C GLU A 186 2.87 -86.52 5.01
N LEU A 187 1.97 -85.96 5.83
CA LEU A 187 1.70 -86.47 7.19
C LEU A 187 1.09 -87.87 7.19
N ASP A 188 0.16 -88.16 6.28
CA ASP A 188 -0.43 -89.49 6.13
C ASP A 188 0.61 -90.53 5.68
N GLU A 189 1.55 -90.14 4.82
CA GLU A 189 2.69 -90.99 4.42
C GLU A 189 3.63 -91.26 5.60
N VAL A 190 3.94 -90.24 6.41
CA VAL A 190 4.72 -90.41 7.64
C VAL A 190 4.02 -91.36 8.61
N ALA A 191 2.70 -91.22 8.80
CA ALA A 191 1.94 -92.13 9.66
C ALA A 191 1.95 -93.59 9.15
N ARG A 192 1.94 -93.80 7.82
CA ARG A 192 2.12 -95.13 7.22
C ARG A 192 3.51 -95.68 7.50
N LEU A 193 4.55 -94.86 7.37
CA LEU A 193 5.93 -95.24 7.69
C LEU A 193 6.09 -95.58 9.18
N ASP A 194 5.46 -94.84 10.09
CA ASP A 194 5.49 -95.17 11.52
C ASP A 194 4.83 -96.53 11.80
N LYS A 195 3.75 -96.85 11.07
CA LYS A 195 3.11 -98.17 11.17
C LYS A 195 4.02 -99.29 10.66
N THR A 196 4.69 -99.11 9.52
CA THR A 196 5.64 -100.12 9.02
C THR A 196 6.85 -100.25 9.93
N ILE A 197 7.33 -99.17 10.54
CA ILE A 197 8.39 -99.21 11.56
C ILE A 197 7.93 -99.97 12.80
N ALA A 198 6.67 -99.83 13.22
CA ALA A 198 6.12 -100.57 14.35
C ALA A 198 6.00 -102.08 14.05
N GLU A 199 5.55 -102.44 12.85
CA GLU A 199 5.51 -103.82 12.35
C GLU A 199 6.92 -104.42 12.30
N LEU A 200 7.88 -103.70 11.71
CA LEU A 200 9.29 -104.14 11.67
C LEU A 200 9.91 -104.27 13.06
N LYS A 201 9.54 -103.41 14.03
CA LYS A 201 10.00 -103.55 15.42
C LYS A 201 9.41 -104.78 16.10
N HIS A 202 8.16 -105.11 15.81
CA HIS A 202 7.52 -106.33 16.29
C HIS A 202 8.22 -107.56 15.72
N ASP A 203 8.41 -107.61 14.40
CA ASP A 203 9.11 -108.70 13.71
C ASP A 203 10.56 -108.83 14.21
N LEU A 204 11.25 -107.70 14.45
CA LEU A 204 12.60 -107.71 15.01
C LEU A 204 12.62 -108.23 16.45
N SER A 205 11.57 -108.00 17.24
CA SER A 205 11.43 -108.54 18.60
C SER A 205 11.14 -110.05 18.60
N GLU A 206 10.35 -110.53 17.64
CA GLU A 206 10.11 -111.96 17.42
C GLU A 206 11.37 -112.67 16.92
N GLN A 207 12.11 -112.04 15.99
CA GLN A 207 13.41 -112.54 15.55
C GLN A 207 14.45 -112.52 16.67
N LYS A 208 14.40 -111.57 17.60
CA LYS A 208 15.28 -111.56 18.79
C LYS A 208 15.00 -112.75 19.72
N ASN A 209 13.73 -113.11 19.88
CA ASN A 209 13.32 -114.29 20.66
C ASN A 209 13.71 -115.61 19.96
N LEU A 210 13.68 -115.64 18.62
CA LEU A 210 14.21 -116.75 17.81
C LEU A 210 15.75 -116.81 17.86
N PHE A 211 16.44 -115.67 17.84
CA PHE A 211 17.90 -115.59 17.94
C PHE A 211 18.42 -115.98 19.34
N GLU A 212 17.69 -115.71 20.42
CA GLU A 212 18.06 -116.19 21.76
C GLU A 212 17.84 -117.70 21.92
N ALA A 213 16.94 -118.31 21.13
CA ALA A 213 16.79 -119.76 21.03
C ALA A 213 17.84 -120.42 20.09
N GLU A 214 18.23 -119.75 19.00
CA GLU A 214 19.22 -120.24 18.03
C GLU A 214 20.67 -119.98 18.47
N LYS A 215 20.94 -118.99 19.33
CA LYS A 215 22.26 -118.74 19.95
C LYS A 215 22.70 -119.86 20.91
N ALA A 216 21.77 -120.72 21.35
CA ALA A 216 22.09 -121.97 22.05
C ALA A 216 22.45 -123.14 21.09
N GLY A 217 22.20 -123.01 19.78
CA GLY A 217 22.55 -124.00 18.74
C GLY A 217 23.66 -123.56 17.78
N LEU A 218 24.03 -122.27 17.77
CA LEU A 218 24.94 -121.65 16.79
C LEU A 218 26.40 -121.49 17.25
N ASP A 219 26.85 -122.20 18.30
CA ASP A 219 28.28 -122.47 18.50
C ASP A 219 28.77 -123.69 17.68
N SER A 220 27.89 -124.38 16.94
CA SER A 220 28.20 -125.57 16.14
C SER A 220 28.15 -125.39 14.61
N LEU A 221 27.69 -124.24 14.10
CA LEU A 221 27.40 -124.02 12.66
C LEU A 221 28.13 -122.81 12.04
N VAL A 222 29.06 -122.21 12.77
CA VAL A 222 29.98 -121.16 12.27
C VAL A 222 31.10 -121.74 11.39
N ASN A 223 31.25 -123.07 11.34
CA ASN A 223 32.27 -123.73 10.52
C ASN A 223 31.82 -124.18 9.11
N GLU A 224 30.55 -124.00 8.70
CA GLU A 224 30.08 -124.68 7.48
C GLU A 224 29.63 -123.78 6.32
N LYS A 225 29.35 -122.47 6.49
CA LYS A 225 28.75 -121.68 5.39
C LYS A 225 29.42 -120.34 5.08
N GLY A 226 30.75 -120.34 5.09
CA GLY A 226 31.59 -119.36 4.39
C GLY A 226 31.55 -119.44 2.86
N ALA A 227 30.67 -120.26 2.26
CA ALA A 227 30.65 -120.56 0.82
C ALA A 227 29.51 -119.89 0.02
N ARG A 228 28.76 -118.94 0.60
CA ARG A 228 27.73 -118.16 -0.14
C ARG A 228 28.08 -116.68 -0.35
N ILE A 229 29.29 -116.28 0.05
CA ILE A 229 29.75 -114.88 0.00
C ILE A 229 30.27 -114.47 -1.40
N GLN A 230 30.54 -115.41 -2.30
CA GLN A 230 31.11 -115.10 -3.63
C GLN A 230 30.08 -114.79 -4.73
N ASP A 231 28.81 -115.20 -4.58
CA ASP A 231 27.79 -114.94 -5.62
C ASP A 231 27.15 -113.53 -5.49
N VAL A 232 27.24 -112.89 -4.33
CA VAL A 232 26.67 -111.54 -4.07
C VAL A 232 27.61 -110.42 -4.54
N GLU A 233 28.92 -110.69 -4.64
CA GLU A 233 29.91 -109.67 -5.04
C GLU A 233 29.83 -109.30 -6.53
N HIS A 234 29.26 -110.18 -7.39
CA HIS A 234 29.17 -109.94 -8.83
C HIS A 234 27.92 -109.13 -9.26
N GLU A 235 26.84 -109.15 -8.46
CA GLU A 235 25.64 -108.31 -8.68
C GLU A 235 25.85 -106.88 -8.17
N LEU A 236 26.71 -106.70 -7.16
CA LEU A 236 27.03 -105.40 -6.56
C LEU A 236 27.90 -104.50 -7.49
N LEU A 237 28.65 -105.11 -8.41
CA LEU A 237 29.47 -104.40 -9.40
C LEU A 237 28.65 -103.86 -10.58
N GLN A 238 27.55 -104.51 -10.95
CA GLN A 238 26.67 -104.04 -12.03
C GLN A 238 25.73 -102.90 -11.57
N ALA A 239 25.29 -102.92 -10.32
CA ALA A 239 24.47 -101.84 -9.73
C ALA A 239 25.25 -100.53 -9.52
N LYS A 240 26.57 -100.61 -9.23
CA LYS A 240 27.43 -99.42 -9.06
C LYS A 240 27.59 -98.61 -10.34
N ASN A 241 27.70 -99.27 -11.50
CA ASN A 241 27.93 -98.59 -12.78
C ASN A 241 26.66 -97.93 -13.37
N GLN A 242 25.46 -98.35 -12.97
CA GLN A 242 24.20 -97.68 -13.33
C GLN A 242 23.92 -96.45 -12.44
N LEU A 243 24.32 -96.49 -11.17
CA LEU A 243 24.17 -95.38 -10.22
C LEU A 243 25.11 -94.19 -10.48
N GLU A 244 26.28 -94.42 -11.08
CA GLU A 244 27.20 -93.34 -11.45
C GLU A 244 26.75 -92.57 -12.71
N LYS A 245 26.11 -93.23 -13.69
CA LYS A 245 25.51 -92.56 -14.85
C LYS A 245 24.31 -91.68 -14.47
N GLU A 246 23.45 -92.13 -13.55
CA GLU A 246 22.33 -91.31 -13.06
C GLU A 246 22.76 -90.15 -12.14
N ARG A 247 23.92 -90.26 -11.47
CA ARG A 247 24.47 -89.19 -10.63
C ARG A 247 25.08 -88.05 -11.45
N GLU A 248 25.61 -88.32 -12.63
CA GLU A 248 26.15 -87.26 -13.51
C GLU A 248 25.04 -86.50 -14.26
N GLU A 249 23.97 -87.18 -14.67
CA GLU A 249 22.79 -86.53 -15.27
C GLU A 249 22.03 -85.66 -14.27
N ARG A 250 21.96 -86.05 -12.99
CA ARG A 250 21.37 -85.22 -11.92
C ARG A 250 22.24 -84.02 -11.52
N LYS A 251 23.57 -84.09 -11.70
CA LYS A 251 24.48 -82.95 -11.46
C LYS A 251 24.39 -81.92 -12.59
N LEU A 252 24.27 -82.35 -13.85
CA LEU A 252 24.06 -81.44 -14.98
C LEU A 252 22.68 -80.76 -14.94
N ALA A 253 21.62 -81.48 -14.56
CA ALA A 253 20.28 -80.89 -14.39
C ALA A 253 20.17 -79.95 -13.17
N ALA A 254 20.99 -80.14 -12.13
CA ALA A 254 21.05 -79.23 -10.97
C ALA A 254 21.77 -77.92 -11.30
N ILE A 255 22.89 -77.98 -12.03
CA ILE A 255 23.66 -76.80 -12.45
C ILE A 255 22.86 -75.92 -13.44
N GLU A 256 22.01 -76.52 -14.27
CA GLU A 256 21.17 -75.79 -15.22
C GLU A 256 19.94 -75.13 -14.55
N ARG A 257 19.41 -75.71 -13.46
CA ARG A 257 18.41 -75.07 -12.59
C ARG A 257 19.00 -73.96 -11.74
N GLU A 258 20.25 -74.09 -11.30
CA GLU A 258 20.97 -73.07 -10.53
C GLU A 258 21.29 -71.84 -11.41
N ARG A 259 21.67 -72.03 -12.68
CA ARG A 259 21.81 -70.94 -13.67
C ARG A 259 20.51 -70.23 -14.01
N GLN A 260 19.37 -70.93 -14.03
CA GLN A 260 18.06 -70.31 -14.22
C GLN A 260 17.54 -69.59 -12.96
N SER A 261 17.97 -70.00 -11.77
CA SER A 261 17.66 -69.29 -10.52
C SER A 261 18.47 -67.99 -10.37
N LEU A 262 19.72 -67.97 -10.82
CA LEU A 262 20.57 -66.78 -10.81
C LEU A 262 20.07 -65.67 -11.77
N ARG A 263 19.51 -66.03 -12.93
CA ARG A 263 18.85 -65.05 -13.83
C ARG A 263 17.57 -64.47 -13.21
N LYS A 264 16.80 -65.28 -12.48
CA LYS A 264 15.60 -64.82 -11.74
C LYS A 264 15.97 -63.91 -10.56
N ASP A 265 17.12 -64.12 -9.94
CA ASP A 265 17.62 -63.26 -8.86
C ASP A 265 18.20 -61.93 -9.38
N GLU A 266 18.81 -61.91 -10.58
CA GLU A 266 19.18 -60.66 -11.25
C GLU A 266 17.96 -59.85 -11.70
N ASP A 267 16.93 -60.51 -12.24
CA ASP A 267 15.68 -59.85 -12.60
C ASP A 267 14.92 -59.35 -11.35
N ARG A 268 14.95 -60.09 -10.24
CA ARG A 268 14.44 -59.62 -8.93
C ARG A 268 15.23 -58.43 -8.42
N LYS A 269 16.56 -58.41 -8.53
CA LYS A 269 17.37 -57.25 -8.14
C LYS A 269 17.04 -56.02 -8.98
N ARG A 270 16.90 -56.18 -10.30
CA ARG A 270 16.47 -55.08 -11.20
C ARG A 270 15.07 -54.58 -10.87
N LEU A 271 14.13 -55.48 -10.53
CA LEU A 271 12.78 -55.11 -10.10
C LEU A 271 12.79 -54.38 -8.76
N VAL A 272 13.61 -54.82 -7.79
CA VAL A 272 13.78 -54.15 -6.50
C VAL A 272 14.42 -52.77 -6.69
N GLU A 273 15.44 -52.64 -7.54
CA GLU A 273 16.05 -51.35 -7.87
C GLU A 273 15.07 -50.40 -8.56
N GLN A 274 14.24 -50.91 -9.48
CA GLN A 274 13.17 -50.14 -10.11
C GLN A 274 12.08 -49.73 -9.12
N LEU A 275 11.72 -50.60 -8.17
CA LEU A 275 10.77 -50.28 -7.11
C LEU A 275 11.34 -49.24 -6.13
N LEU A 276 12.61 -49.35 -5.75
CA LEU A 276 13.31 -48.36 -4.93
C LEU A 276 13.42 -47.00 -5.63
N ALA A 277 13.73 -46.99 -6.93
CA ALA A 277 13.74 -45.77 -7.72
C ALA A 277 12.35 -45.13 -7.83
N ARG A 278 11.29 -45.94 -7.98
CA ARG A 278 9.90 -45.45 -7.96
C ARG A 278 9.50 -44.92 -6.58
N GLU A 279 9.89 -45.60 -5.50
CA GLU A 279 9.62 -45.17 -4.12
C GLU A 279 10.31 -43.83 -3.81
N ASN A 280 11.56 -43.67 -4.22
CA ASN A 280 12.29 -42.40 -4.07
C ASN A 280 11.62 -41.27 -4.87
N LYS A 281 11.16 -41.55 -6.09
CA LYS A 281 10.42 -40.56 -6.89
C LYS A 281 9.07 -40.20 -6.27
N VAL A 282 8.39 -41.15 -5.62
CA VAL A 282 7.17 -40.88 -4.84
C VAL A 282 7.48 -40.00 -3.63
N LYS A 283 8.58 -40.23 -2.91
CA LYS A 283 9.01 -39.39 -1.79
C LYS A 283 9.36 -37.96 -2.23
N GLU A 284 10.07 -37.79 -3.35
CA GLU A 284 10.36 -36.48 -3.93
C GLU A 284 9.06 -35.74 -4.32
N LEU A 285 8.09 -36.44 -4.91
CA LEU A 285 6.79 -35.85 -5.25
C LEU A 285 5.97 -35.50 -4.00
N GLN A 286 6.04 -36.30 -2.93
CA GLN A 286 5.41 -35.99 -1.65
C GLN A 286 6.04 -34.75 -1.00
N GLU A 287 7.36 -34.63 -1.00
CA GLU A 287 8.06 -33.46 -0.47
C GLU A 287 7.76 -32.19 -1.28
N SER A 288 7.70 -32.31 -2.61
CA SER A 288 7.26 -31.23 -3.50
C SER A 288 5.82 -30.80 -3.20
N LEU A 289 4.90 -31.75 -3.01
CA LEU A 289 3.51 -31.48 -2.66
C LEU A 289 3.40 -30.78 -1.29
N GLU A 290 4.14 -31.23 -0.28
CA GLU A 290 4.17 -30.58 1.03
C GLU A 290 4.72 -29.15 0.96
N ASN A 291 5.75 -28.91 0.14
CA ASN A 291 6.29 -27.57 -0.08
C ASN A 291 5.25 -26.66 -0.75
N LEU A 292 4.53 -27.14 -1.77
CA LEU A 292 3.45 -26.39 -2.40
C LEU A 292 2.28 -26.10 -1.43
N ILE A 293 1.94 -27.03 -0.54
CA ILE A 293 0.93 -26.81 0.51
C ILE A 293 1.40 -25.73 1.48
N ARG A 294 2.68 -25.74 1.90
CA ARG A 294 3.26 -24.71 2.78
C ARG A 294 3.26 -23.35 2.09
N GLU A 295 3.70 -23.27 0.83
CA GLU A 295 3.67 -22.04 0.05
C GLU A 295 2.24 -21.49 -0.07
N ARG A 296 1.28 -22.35 -0.45
CA ARG A 296 -0.14 -21.96 -0.52
C ARG A 296 -0.66 -21.43 0.80
N SER A 297 -0.36 -22.09 1.92
CA SER A 297 -0.77 -21.61 3.25
C SER A 297 -0.15 -20.24 3.59
N GLY A 298 1.11 -20.00 3.18
CA GLY A 298 1.75 -18.70 3.32
C GLY A 298 1.09 -17.60 2.48
N TRP A 299 0.62 -17.94 1.28
CA TRP A 299 -0.15 -17.03 0.43
C TRP A 299 -1.53 -16.72 1.02
N GLU A 300 -2.23 -17.72 1.55
CA GLU A 300 -3.52 -17.55 2.23
C GLU A 300 -3.39 -16.65 3.47
N ASP A 301 -2.35 -16.86 4.30
CA ASP A 301 -2.04 -15.99 5.45
C ASP A 301 -1.70 -14.55 5.01
N ALA A 302 -0.96 -14.39 3.92
CA ALA A 302 -0.62 -13.07 3.38
C ALA A 302 -1.86 -12.33 2.84
N LEU A 303 -2.82 -13.06 2.24
CA LEU A 303 -4.10 -12.52 1.80
C LEU A 303 -4.97 -12.11 2.99
N LEU A 304 -5.11 -12.96 4.01
CA LEU A 304 -5.87 -12.64 5.22
C LEU A 304 -5.32 -11.37 5.90
N ARG A 305 -3.99 -11.22 6.01
CA ARG A 305 -3.38 -9.99 6.55
C ARG A 305 -3.66 -8.75 5.71
N ARG A 306 -3.77 -8.89 4.38
CA ARG A 306 -4.13 -7.77 3.49
C ARG A 306 -5.61 -7.41 3.67
N GLU A 307 -6.49 -8.39 3.77
CA GLU A 307 -7.92 -8.17 4.04
C GLU A 307 -8.15 -7.50 5.40
N GLU A 308 -7.48 -7.97 6.46
CA GLU A 308 -7.51 -7.33 7.78
C GLU A 308 -7.06 -5.87 7.72
N LYS A 309 -6.02 -5.57 6.92
CA LYS A 309 -5.52 -4.20 6.74
C LYS A 309 -6.54 -3.32 6.00
N ILE A 310 -7.19 -3.85 4.97
CA ILE A 310 -8.24 -3.13 4.23
C ILE A 310 -9.42 -2.83 5.15
N LEU A 311 -9.89 -3.82 5.93
CA LEU A 311 -10.98 -3.64 6.90
C LEU A 311 -10.62 -2.61 7.99
N ALA A 312 -9.37 -2.60 8.46
CA ALA A 312 -8.89 -1.60 9.41
C ALA A 312 -8.84 -0.19 8.80
N GLU A 313 -8.43 -0.06 7.54
CA GLU A 313 -8.44 1.21 6.80
C GLU A 313 -9.87 1.70 6.56
N GLU A 314 -10.79 0.83 6.15
CA GLU A 314 -12.22 1.15 6.00
C GLU A 314 -12.86 1.62 7.32
N ALA A 315 -12.58 0.92 8.42
CA ALA A 315 -13.05 1.33 9.75
C ALA A 315 -12.51 2.72 10.15
N SER A 316 -11.25 3.03 9.79
CA SER A 316 -10.66 4.34 10.04
C SER A 316 -11.31 5.45 9.20
N ILE A 317 -11.69 5.14 7.96
CA ILE A 317 -12.40 6.06 7.06
C ILE A 317 -13.81 6.31 7.58
N GLN A 318 -14.53 5.27 8.01
CA GLN A 318 -15.84 5.41 8.61
C GLN A 318 -15.80 6.30 9.86
N LYS A 319 -14.82 6.08 10.75
CA LYS A 319 -14.64 6.91 11.94
C LYS A 319 -14.37 8.39 11.59
N ARG A 320 -13.51 8.67 10.60
CA ARG A 320 -13.28 10.05 10.13
C ARG A 320 -14.53 10.68 9.53
N ARG A 321 -15.35 9.89 8.83
CA ARG A 321 -16.62 10.35 8.28
C ARG A 321 -17.62 10.69 9.38
N GLU A 322 -17.71 9.87 10.43
CA GLU A 322 -18.53 10.15 11.61
C GLU A 322 -18.05 11.40 12.34
N GLU A 323 -16.75 11.52 12.59
CA GLU A 323 -16.14 12.72 13.19
C GLU A 323 -16.41 13.99 12.37
N TRP A 324 -16.35 13.89 11.03
CA TRP A 324 -16.69 15.00 10.14
C TRP A 324 -18.18 15.35 10.17
N VAL A 325 -19.07 14.35 10.18
CA VAL A 325 -20.52 14.58 10.31
C VAL A 325 -20.86 15.24 11.65
N ASP A 326 -20.22 14.81 12.74
CA ASP A 326 -20.38 15.42 14.06
C ASP A 326 -19.77 16.83 14.12
N SER A 327 -18.65 17.08 13.43
CA SER A 327 -18.11 18.43 13.25
C SER A 327 -19.09 19.34 12.50
N ILE A 328 -19.79 18.82 11.48
CA ILE A 328 -20.81 19.59 10.76
C ILE A 328 -22.04 19.83 11.64
N ARG A 329 -22.50 18.82 12.40
CA ARG A 329 -23.62 19.00 13.34
C ARG A 329 -23.29 20.00 14.43
N THR A 330 -22.07 19.97 14.97
CA THR A 330 -21.63 20.95 15.97
C THR A 330 -21.54 22.33 15.36
N GLN A 331 -20.96 22.49 14.16
CA GLN A 331 -20.92 23.76 13.45
C GLN A 331 -22.32 24.30 13.10
N SER A 332 -23.24 23.46 12.65
CA SER A 332 -24.63 23.87 12.36
C SER A 332 -25.39 24.21 13.64
N SER A 333 -25.19 23.47 14.73
CA SER A 333 -25.74 23.83 16.05
C SER A 333 -25.15 25.14 16.60
N GLN A 334 -23.88 25.43 16.32
CA GLN A 334 -23.27 26.71 16.66
C GLN A 334 -23.83 27.85 15.82
N GLN A 335 -24.05 27.64 14.52
CA GLN A 335 -24.72 28.63 13.67
C GLN A 335 -26.16 28.87 14.09
N LEU A 336 -26.90 27.82 14.46
CA LEU A 336 -28.25 27.93 15.01
C LEU A 336 -28.25 28.68 16.35
N ASN A 337 -27.31 28.39 17.25
CA ASN A 337 -27.13 29.13 18.51
C ASN A 337 -26.72 30.59 18.27
N VAL A 338 -25.95 30.89 17.22
CA VAL A 338 -25.61 32.28 16.84
C VAL A 338 -26.84 32.98 16.27
N SER A 339 -27.66 32.29 15.47
CA SER A 339 -28.94 32.84 15.00
C SER A 339 -29.95 33.01 16.12
N GLU A 340 -30.03 32.09 17.08
CA GLU A 340 -30.88 32.24 18.27
C GLU A 340 -30.38 33.36 19.17
N LYS A 341 -29.07 33.50 19.38
CA LYS A 341 -28.49 34.65 20.08
C LYS A 341 -28.69 35.96 19.34
N ALA A 342 -28.70 35.95 18.00
CA ALA A 342 -29.00 37.12 17.19
C ALA A 342 -30.49 37.48 17.26
N VAL A 343 -31.38 36.48 17.29
CA VAL A 343 -32.82 36.65 17.52
C VAL A 343 -33.08 37.11 18.95
N ASP A 344 -32.40 36.58 19.96
CA ASP A 344 -32.45 37.04 21.35
C ASP A 344 -31.84 38.44 21.51
N LEU A 345 -30.81 38.80 20.74
CA LEU A 345 -30.28 40.16 20.71
C LEU A 345 -31.27 41.11 20.06
N LEU A 346 -31.95 40.71 18.99
CA LEU A 346 -33.04 41.45 18.38
C LEU A 346 -34.22 41.59 19.36
N HIS A 347 -34.59 40.52 20.06
CA HIS A 347 -35.64 40.52 21.08
C HIS A 347 -35.24 41.35 22.30
N ARG A 348 -33.95 41.36 22.69
CA ARG A 348 -33.39 42.19 23.76
C ARG A 348 -33.32 43.64 23.36
N LEU A 349 -32.95 43.97 22.12
CA LEU A 349 -32.98 45.32 21.58
C LEU A 349 -34.43 45.83 21.50
N GLN A 350 -35.36 44.97 21.08
CA GLN A 350 -36.80 45.26 21.08
C GLN A 350 -37.36 45.41 22.50
N SER A 351 -36.88 44.63 23.48
CA SER A 351 -37.26 44.76 24.90
C SER A 351 -36.63 45.98 25.59
N LYS A 352 -35.43 46.40 25.17
CA LYS A 352 -34.74 47.60 25.69
C LYS A 352 -35.41 48.89 25.21
N VAL A 353 -36.31 48.82 24.24
CA VAL A 353 -37.21 49.92 23.86
C VAL A 353 -38.35 50.12 24.87
N GLY A 354 -38.52 49.26 25.88
CA GLY A 354 -39.30 49.65 27.05
C GLY A 354 -39.71 48.53 28.00
N VAL A 355 -39.39 48.77 29.27
CA VAL A 355 -39.97 48.22 30.53
C VAL A 355 -39.13 47.17 31.27
N ARG A 356 -38.79 47.55 32.52
CA ARG A 356 -38.01 46.92 33.63
C ARG A 356 -38.00 45.39 33.79
N PRO A 357 -36.87 44.79 34.29
CA PRO A 357 -36.79 43.38 34.72
C PRO A 357 -36.88 43.20 36.25
N PRO A 358 -37.06 41.96 36.74
CA PRO A 358 -36.03 41.44 37.66
C PRO A 358 -35.71 39.92 37.57
N VAL A 359 -34.41 39.65 37.75
CA VAL A 359 -33.73 38.55 38.49
C VAL A 359 -34.02 37.07 38.14
N LEU A 360 -32.93 36.36 37.77
CA LEU A 360 -32.80 34.90 37.74
C LEU A 360 -31.81 34.43 38.84
N PRO A 361 -31.96 33.21 39.40
CA PRO A 361 -30.87 32.47 40.05
C PRO A 361 -30.45 31.19 39.31
N GLU A 362 -29.22 30.76 39.61
CA GLU A 362 -28.36 29.73 38.99
C GLU A 362 -28.82 28.25 39.15
N PRO A 363 -28.28 27.30 38.34
CA PRO A 363 -28.55 25.87 38.49
C PRO A 363 -27.54 25.13 39.40
N LYS A 364 -28.06 24.29 40.30
CA LYS A 364 -27.30 23.33 41.12
C LYS A 364 -26.93 22.07 40.32
N ARG A 365 -25.67 21.62 40.49
CA ARG A 365 -25.20 20.27 40.18
C ARG A 365 -25.63 19.31 41.30
N GLU A 366 -26.16 18.14 40.94
CA GLU A 366 -26.25 16.99 41.85
C GLU A 366 -25.61 15.74 41.23
N SER A 367 -24.89 15.07 42.11
CA SER A 367 -24.06 13.87 41.99
C SER A 367 -24.82 12.61 42.40
N GLY A 368 -24.36 11.44 41.93
CA GLY A 368 -24.33 10.23 42.76
C GLY A 368 -25.05 9.00 42.20
N LEU A 369 -24.27 8.02 41.73
CA LEU A 369 -24.69 6.63 41.59
C LEU A 369 -23.91 5.78 42.61
N PRO A 370 -24.56 4.86 43.35
CA PRO A 370 -23.91 3.99 44.33
C PRO A 370 -23.28 2.72 43.70
N PRO A 371 -22.28 2.10 44.35
CA PRO A 371 -21.62 0.88 43.86
C PRO A 371 -22.45 -0.40 44.13
N PRO A 372 -22.27 -1.47 43.33
CA PRO A 372 -22.99 -2.73 43.47
C PRO A 372 -22.42 -3.64 44.59
N PRO A 373 -23.23 -4.59 45.12
CA PRO A 373 -22.89 -5.41 46.29
C PRO A 373 -21.88 -6.54 46.00
N PRO A 374 -21.20 -7.05 47.04
CA PRO A 374 -20.17 -8.09 46.90
C PRO A 374 -20.77 -9.48 46.67
N ILE A 375 -20.24 -10.18 45.67
CA ILE A 375 -20.58 -11.57 45.35
C ILE A 375 -19.89 -12.50 46.38
N PRO A 376 -20.62 -13.43 47.03
CA PRO A 376 -20.03 -14.34 48.01
C PRO A 376 -19.20 -15.42 47.31
N ARG A 377 -17.87 -15.34 47.50
CA ARG A 377 -16.91 -16.42 47.20
C ARG A 377 -16.84 -17.37 48.40
N LYS A 378 -17.59 -18.46 48.40
CA LYS A 378 -17.37 -19.67 49.20
C LYS A 378 -18.37 -20.68 48.68
N ASP A 379 -17.88 -21.66 47.92
CA ASP A 379 -18.55 -22.94 47.60
C ASP A 379 -17.80 -23.77 46.54
N TYR A 380 -16.73 -23.23 45.93
CA TYR A 380 -15.98 -23.95 44.90
C TYR A 380 -15.07 -25.09 45.43
N GLU A 381 -14.65 -25.06 46.69
CA GLU A 381 -13.70 -26.05 47.22
C GLU A 381 -14.35 -27.40 47.56
N VAL A 382 -15.66 -27.43 47.84
CA VAL A 382 -16.34 -28.67 48.28
C VAL A 382 -16.73 -29.57 47.09
N ARG A 383 -16.85 -29.03 45.86
CA ARG A 383 -17.21 -29.83 44.67
C ARG A 383 -16.03 -30.44 43.90
N LEU A 384 -14.80 -30.02 44.19
CA LEU A 384 -13.59 -30.57 43.54
C LEU A 384 -13.13 -31.89 44.18
N GLY A 385 -13.38 -32.10 45.48
CA GLY A 385 -13.03 -33.33 46.19
C GLY A 385 -13.72 -34.58 45.62
N SER A 386 -15.00 -34.48 45.25
CA SER A 386 -15.77 -35.62 44.72
C SER A 386 -15.47 -35.97 43.26
N LEU A 387 -14.80 -35.09 42.52
CA LEU A 387 -14.38 -35.33 41.13
C LEU A 387 -13.00 -36.03 41.06
N GLY A 388 -12.15 -35.83 42.07
CA GLY A 388 -10.83 -36.46 42.16
C GLY A 388 -10.88 -37.99 42.33
N GLU A 389 -11.91 -38.51 42.99
CA GLU A 389 -12.08 -39.96 43.18
C GLU A 389 -12.59 -40.67 41.91
N ARG A 390 -13.37 -39.98 41.07
CA ARG A 390 -13.96 -40.59 39.85
C ARG A 390 -13.02 -40.61 38.66
N PHE A 391 -12.05 -39.70 38.58
CA PHE A 391 -11.16 -39.60 37.41
C PHE A 391 -9.69 -39.30 37.80
N PRO A 392 -8.97 -40.27 38.38
CA PRO A 392 -7.58 -40.08 38.83
C PRO A 392 -6.60 -39.71 37.70
N TRP A 393 -6.91 -40.05 36.44
CA TRP A 393 -6.13 -39.63 35.27
C TRP A 393 -6.27 -38.14 34.95
N MET A 394 -7.41 -37.51 35.29
CA MET A 394 -7.63 -36.08 35.12
C MET A 394 -6.85 -35.28 36.17
N VAL A 395 -6.77 -35.77 37.40
CA VAL A 395 -6.00 -35.12 38.49
C VAL A 395 -4.50 -35.09 38.17
N ARG A 396 -3.93 -36.18 37.64
CA ARG A 396 -2.53 -36.20 37.19
C ARG A 396 -2.28 -35.27 36.01
N SER A 397 -3.23 -35.15 35.08
CA SER A 397 -3.16 -34.19 33.97
C SER A 397 -3.23 -32.74 34.46
N LEU A 398 -4.04 -32.45 35.47
CA LEU A 398 -4.17 -31.14 36.11
C LEU A 398 -2.92 -30.77 36.93
N GLU A 399 -2.35 -31.69 37.70
CA GLU A 399 -1.08 -31.46 38.40
C GLU A 399 0.07 -31.24 37.42
N PHE A 400 0.09 -31.96 36.29
CA PHE A 400 1.06 -31.76 35.22
C PHE A 400 0.89 -30.40 34.53
N ALA A 401 -0.35 -29.95 34.33
CA ALA A 401 -0.66 -28.62 33.81
C ALA A 401 -0.26 -27.49 34.78
N VAL A 402 -0.51 -27.66 36.08
CA VAL A 402 -0.12 -26.71 37.14
C VAL A 402 1.39 -26.63 37.28
N ARG A 403 2.13 -27.74 37.13
CA ARG A 403 3.61 -27.74 37.11
C ARG A 403 4.21 -27.04 35.88
N ARG A 404 3.48 -26.99 34.76
CA ARG A 404 3.89 -26.28 33.53
C ARG A 404 3.35 -24.84 33.41
N GLN A 405 2.49 -24.38 34.33
CA GLN A 405 1.98 -23.00 34.32
C GLN A 405 3.11 -21.97 34.34
N GLY A 406 4.20 -22.21 35.07
CA GLY A 406 5.34 -21.28 35.08
C GLY A 406 5.98 -21.09 33.69
N LEU A 407 6.05 -22.15 32.88
CA LEU A 407 6.63 -22.10 31.53
C LEU A 407 5.67 -21.47 30.52
N LEU A 408 4.36 -21.71 30.66
CA LEU A 408 3.33 -21.07 29.84
C LEU A 408 3.21 -19.57 30.16
N ILE A 409 3.34 -19.16 31.42
CA ILE A 409 3.35 -17.74 31.83
C ILE A 409 4.60 -17.05 31.27
N LEU A 410 5.77 -17.70 31.30
CA LEU A 410 6.99 -17.16 30.69
C LEU A 410 6.85 -17.01 29.17
N LEU A 411 6.36 -18.02 28.47
CA LEU A 411 6.12 -17.95 27.01
C LEU A 411 5.07 -16.89 26.65
N GLY A 412 3.98 -16.81 27.40
CA GLY A 412 2.94 -15.79 27.22
C GLY A 412 3.48 -14.38 27.48
N GLY A 413 4.30 -14.21 28.52
CA GLY A 413 4.99 -12.95 28.81
C GLY A 413 5.96 -12.54 27.70
N LEU A 414 6.71 -13.49 27.13
CA LEU A 414 7.67 -13.25 26.05
C LEU A 414 6.96 -12.86 24.75
N LEU A 415 5.85 -13.54 24.42
CA LEU A 415 4.99 -13.18 23.29
C LEU A 415 4.37 -11.79 23.45
N LEU A 416 3.88 -11.46 24.66
CA LEU A 416 3.30 -10.15 24.93
C LEU A 416 4.35 -9.04 24.87
N CYS A 417 5.58 -9.30 25.37
CA CYS A 417 6.69 -8.37 25.25
C CYS A 417 7.12 -8.17 23.79
N ALA A 418 7.15 -9.23 22.98
CA ALA A 418 7.43 -9.14 21.54
C ALA A 418 6.34 -8.35 20.78
N ALA A 419 5.07 -8.52 21.16
CA ALA A 419 3.96 -7.75 20.60
C ALA A 419 4.05 -6.25 20.93
N VAL A 420 4.37 -5.91 22.20
CA VAL A 420 4.57 -4.51 22.62
C VAL A 420 5.77 -3.88 21.91
N LEU A 421 6.89 -4.61 21.80
CA LEU A 421 8.07 -4.12 21.07
C LEU A 421 7.75 -3.91 19.58
N SER A 422 6.99 -4.82 18.96
CA SER A 422 6.54 -4.69 17.58
C SER A 422 5.61 -3.49 17.37
N ALA A 423 4.70 -3.23 18.31
CA ALA A 423 3.81 -2.06 18.29
C ALA A 423 4.59 -0.75 18.42
N LEU A 424 5.58 -0.68 19.31
CA LEU A 424 6.47 0.48 19.44
C LEU A 424 7.31 0.69 18.17
N PHE A 425 7.77 -0.38 17.52
CA PHE A 425 8.51 -0.30 16.27
C PHE A 425 7.63 0.21 15.11
N MET A 426 6.39 -0.30 15.00
CA MET A 426 5.39 0.19 14.06
C MET A 426 5.07 1.67 14.27
N GLU A 427 4.91 2.10 15.52
CA GLU A 427 4.58 3.50 15.83
C GLU A 427 5.73 4.45 15.47
N THR A 428 6.98 4.04 15.68
CA THR A 428 8.15 4.85 15.29
C THR A 428 8.34 4.91 13.78
N ALA A 429 8.07 3.82 13.04
CA ALA A 429 8.11 3.81 11.58
C ALA A 429 6.98 4.67 10.98
N GLY A 430 5.74 4.52 11.50
CA GLY A 430 4.59 5.30 11.06
C GLY A 430 4.77 6.81 11.26
N ARG A 431 5.35 7.24 12.40
CA ARG A 431 5.65 8.65 12.65
C ARG A 431 6.69 9.22 11.68
N LYS A 432 7.70 8.43 11.28
CA LYS A 432 8.68 8.87 10.26
C LYS A 432 8.03 9.05 8.90
N ALA A 433 7.21 8.08 8.47
CA ALA A 433 6.47 8.17 7.21
C ALA A 433 5.51 9.37 7.18
N ALA A 434 4.75 9.59 8.25
CA ALA A 434 3.84 10.73 8.34
C ALA A 434 4.58 12.08 8.30
N ARG A 435 5.74 12.20 8.99
CA ARG A 435 6.59 13.40 8.91
C ARG A 435 7.19 13.60 7.53
N ALA A 436 7.63 12.52 6.87
CA ALA A 436 8.14 12.57 5.50
C ALA A 436 7.06 13.08 4.54
N GLN A 437 5.80 12.64 4.70
CA GLN A 437 4.69 13.07 3.88
C GLN A 437 4.27 14.53 4.12
N ALA A 438 4.35 15.03 5.36
CA ALA A 438 4.13 16.45 5.64
C ALA A 438 5.20 17.33 4.96
N LEU A 439 6.47 16.93 5.06
CA LEU A 439 7.59 17.62 4.40
C LEU A 439 7.51 17.55 2.87
N LEU A 440 6.99 16.46 2.32
CA LEU A 440 6.69 16.34 0.89
C LEU A 440 5.65 17.38 0.45
N GLN A 441 4.55 17.53 1.20
CA GLN A 441 3.51 18.50 0.88
C GLN A 441 4.04 19.94 0.97
N GLU A 442 4.78 20.26 2.02
CA GLU A 442 5.42 21.57 2.19
C GLU A 442 6.43 21.86 1.07
N GLY A 443 7.22 20.85 0.68
CA GLY A 443 8.17 20.93 -0.43
C GLY A 443 7.48 21.20 -1.76
N ASN A 444 6.41 20.46 -2.07
CA ASN A 444 5.64 20.64 -3.30
C ASN A 444 4.90 21.99 -3.32
N GLU A 445 4.39 22.47 -2.19
CA GLU A 445 3.77 23.79 -2.10
C GLU A 445 4.78 24.92 -2.29
N SER A 446 5.99 24.78 -1.75
CA SER A 446 7.08 25.74 -1.97
C SER A 446 7.54 25.72 -3.43
N TYR A 447 7.56 24.55 -4.05
CA TYR A 447 7.91 24.36 -5.45
C TYR A 447 6.92 25.09 -6.37
N THR A 448 5.61 24.93 -6.16
CA THR A 448 4.58 25.61 -6.97
C THR A 448 4.56 27.13 -6.79
N LYS A 449 5.05 27.64 -5.65
CA LYS A 449 5.25 29.08 -5.41
C LYS A 449 6.52 29.63 -6.08
N GLY A 450 7.36 28.79 -6.69
CA GLY A 450 8.65 29.18 -7.26
C GLY A 450 9.76 29.37 -6.22
N GLU A 451 9.54 28.98 -4.95
CA GLU A 451 10.50 29.08 -3.87
C GLU A 451 11.45 27.86 -3.86
N LEU A 452 12.19 27.64 -4.95
CA LEU A 452 13.00 26.44 -5.20
C LEU A 452 13.95 26.06 -4.04
N GLY A 453 14.57 27.05 -3.39
CA GLY A 453 15.46 26.81 -2.25
C GLY A 453 14.76 26.21 -1.04
N ARG A 454 13.55 26.67 -0.70
CA ARG A 454 12.74 26.10 0.39
C ARG A 454 12.18 24.74 0.01
N ALA A 455 11.72 24.60 -1.23
CA ALA A 455 11.20 23.34 -1.76
C ALA A 455 12.23 22.21 -1.59
N LEU A 456 13.48 22.46 -2.02
CA LEU A 456 14.55 21.49 -1.89
C LEU A 456 14.92 21.17 -0.44
N ALA A 457 14.99 22.17 0.43
CA ALA A 457 15.28 21.94 1.85
C ALA A 457 14.23 21.02 2.51
N SER A 458 12.95 21.15 2.15
CA SER A 458 11.88 20.29 2.67
C SER A 458 11.88 18.91 2.02
N LEU A 459 12.06 18.82 0.70
CA LEU A 459 12.12 17.54 -0.03
C LEU A 459 13.34 16.70 0.35
N GLU A 460 14.50 17.30 0.59
CA GLU A 460 15.69 16.59 1.08
C GLU A 460 15.47 16.00 2.48
N LYS A 461 14.82 16.76 3.38
CA LYS A 461 14.45 16.24 4.71
C LYS A 461 13.44 15.10 4.58
N ALA A 462 12.47 15.22 3.68
CA ALA A 462 11.51 14.16 3.40
C ALA A 462 12.21 12.88 2.90
N TYR A 463 13.14 13.02 1.96
CA TYR A 463 13.90 11.91 1.40
C TYR A 463 14.80 11.23 2.43
N ARG A 464 15.43 11.98 3.34
CA ARG A 464 16.20 11.41 4.46
C ARG A 464 15.33 10.60 5.43
N LEU A 465 14.06 10.95 5.58
CA LEU A 465 13.14 10.23 6.47
C LEU A 465 12.58 8.96 5.82
N ASP A 466 12.29 8.99 4.52
CA ASP A 466 11.75 7.85 3.78
C ASP A 466 12.31 7.78 2.34
N PRO A 467 13.53 7.23 2.16
CA PRO A 467 14.19 7.17 0.85
C PRO A 467 13.54 6.15 -0.10
N LYS A 468 12.66 5.27 0.40
CA LYS A 468 11.95 4.26 -0.40
C LYS A 468 10.68 4.83 -1.06
N ASN A 469 10.23 6.01 -0.65
CA ASN A 469 9.03 6.63 -1.19
C ASN A 469 9.31 7.22 -2.58
N LEU A 470 8.74 6.59 -3.60
CA LEU A 470 8.90 7.00 -5.00
C LEU A 470 8.37 8.41 -5.28
N ILE A 471 7.32 8.84 -4.58
CA ILE A 471 6.74 10.18 -4.77
C ILE A 471 7.72 11.24 -4.26
N ILE A 472 8.30 11.03 -3.07
CA ILE A 472 9.32 11.94 -2.52
C ILE A 472 10.54 12.01 -3.44
N ARG A 473 10.98 10.84 -3.93
CA ARG A 473 12.10 10.75 -4.87
C ARG A 473 11.83 11.55 -6.14
N ASN A 474 10.67 11.37 -6.77
CA ASN A 474 10.31 12.05 -8.01
C ASN A 474 10.13 13.57 -7.83
N SER A 475 9.51 14.01 -6.73
CA SER A 475 9.40 15.42 -6.39
C SER A 475 10.78 16.07 -6.17
N LEU A 476 11.67 15.37 -5.45
CA LEU A 476 13.03 15.84 -5.20
C LEU A 476 13.84 15.93 -6.50
N THR A 477 13.73 14.95 -7.40
CA THR A 477 14.49 14.93 -8.66
C THR A 477 14.04 16.05 -9.59
N LEU A 478 12.73 16.33 -9.68
CA LEU A 478 12.21 17.48 -10.42
C LEU A 478 12.76 18.81 -9.88
N ALA A 479 12.65 19.02 -8.56
CA ALA A 479 13.13 20.24 -7.93
C ALA A 479 14.67 20.43 -8.06
N LEU A 480 15.43 19.33 -8.00
CA LEU A 480 16.88 19.35 -8.18
C LEU A 480 17.29 19.65 -9.62
N GLY A 481 16.60 19.05 -10.60
CA GLY A 481 16.83 19.30 -12.01
C GLY A 481 16.60 20.77 -12.37
N GLU A 482 15.45 21.32 -11.96
CA GLU A 482 15.14 22.73 -12.21
C GLU A 482 16.12 23.69 -11.51
N ALA A 483 16.50 23.40 -10.27
CA ALA A 483 17.49 24.21 -9.56
C ALA A 483 18.88 24.14 -10.23
N ALA A 484 19.31 22.97 -10.68
CA ALA A 484 20.57 22.80 -11.41
C ALA A 484 20.53 23.55 -12.75
N GLU A 485 19.43 23.49 -13.51
CA GLU A 485 19.26 24.23 -14.76
C GLU A 485 19.18 25.74 -14.53
N SER A 486 18.51 26.20 -13.48
CA SER A 486 18.46 27.62 -13.12
C SER A 486 19.84 28.14 -12.76
N GLU A 487 20.61 27.39 -11.94
CA GLU A 487 21.97 27.77 -11.56
C GLU A 487 22.93 27.72 -12.74
N PHE A 488 22.75 26.77 -13.66
CA PHE A 488 23.49 26.72 -14.91
C PHE A 488 23.22 27.96 -15.77
N ARG A 489 21.96 28.37 -15.92
CA ARG A 489 21.57 29.60 -16.64
C ARG A 489 22.14 30.87 -15.99
N ASP A 490 22.23 30.89 -14.67
CA ASP A 490 22.86 31.97 -13.89
C ASP A 490 24.40 31.99 -13.98
N GLY A 491 25.02 31.01 -14.64
CA GLY A 491 26.48 30.86 -14.70
C GLY A 491 27.12 30.34 -13.40
N LYS A 492 26.32 29.84 -12.45
CA LYS A 492 26.78 29.24 -11.18
C LYS A 492 27.11 27.76 -11.38
N PHE A 493 28.07 27.49 -12.27
CA PHE A 493 28.35 26.13 -12.76
C PHE A 493 28.78 25.14 -11.67
N GLU A 494 29.51 25.57 -10.64
CA GLU A 494 29.91 24.67 -9.54
C GLU A 494 28.71 24.22 -8.69
N SER A 495 27.76 25.11 -8.40
CA SER A 495 26.54 24.77 -7.66
C SER A 495 25.66 23.84 -8.49
N ALA A 496 25.50 24.14 -9.78
CA ALA A 496 24.78 23.29 -10.73
C ALA A 496 25.40 21.89 -10.79
N LEU A 497 26.73 21.79 -10.80
CA LEU A 497 27.45 20.51 -10.81
C LEU A 497 27.11 19.69 -9.56
N ARG A 498 27.24 20.26 -8.35
CA ARG A 498 26.91 19.55 -7.11
C ARG A 498 25.48 19.04 -7.07
N ARG A 499 24.51 19.83 -7.58
CA ARG A 499 23.11 19.41 -7.68
C ARG A 499 22.92 18.28 -8.69
N SER A 500 23.57 18.36 -9.85
CA SER A 500 23.50 17.30 -10.86
C SER A 500 24.16 15.99 -10.39
N GLU A 501 25.24 16.06 -9.62
CA GLU A 501 25.86 14.88 -9.01
C GLU A 501 24.94 14.22 -7.99
N PHE A 502 24.28 15.02 -7.15
CA PHE A 502 23.27 14.51 -6.23
C PHE A 502 22.06 13.92 -6.97
N LEU A 503 21.62 14.56 -8.05
CA LEU A 503 20.56 14.05 -8.94
C LEU A 503 20.96 12.68 -9.53
N TYR A 504 22.21 12.52 -9.97
CA TYR A 504 22.75 11.26 -10.49
C TYR A 504 22.83 10.16 -9.43
N GLN A 505 23.11 10.50 -8.17
CA GLN A 505 23.05 9.53 -7.07
C GLN A 505 21.62 9.03 -6.79
N VAL A 506 20.62 9.89 -6.98
CA VAL A 506 19.21 9.54 -6.76
C VAL A 506 18.61 8.77 -7.94
N LEU A 507 19.03 9.08 -9.17
CA LEU A 507 18.58 8.48 -10.43
C LEU A 507 19.77 8.22 -11.37
N PRO A 508 20.54 7.14 -11.17
CA PRO A 508 21.74 6.86 -11.96
C PRO A 508 21.43 6.50 -13.43
N ASP A 509 20.25 5.95 -13.70
CA ASP A 509 19.86 5.43 -15.02
C ASP A 509 19.07 6.43 -15.88
N ASP A 510 18.84 7.65 -15.38
CA ASP A 510 18.05 8.65 -16.09
C ASP A 510 18.89 9.40 -17.15
N ALA A 511 18.47 9.29 -18.40
CA ALA A 511 19.16 9.86 -19.55
C ALA A 511 19.21 11.40 -19.51
N ASP A 512 18.16 12.06 -19.00
CA ASP A 512 18.09 13.51 -18.93
C ASP A 512 19.04 14.05 -17.86
N VAL A 513 19.16 13.32 -16.74
CA VAL A 513 20.11 13.62 -15.66
C VAL A 513 21.55 13.50 -16.16
N ALA A 514 21.87 12.42 -16.88
CA ALA A 514 23.18 12.24 -17.49
C ALA A 514 23.50 13.34 -18.51
N ALA A 515 22.52 13.73 -19.34
CA ALA A 515 22.68 14.80 -20.32
C ALA A 515 22.91 16.17 -19.64
N LEU A 516 22.16 16.50 -18.59
CA LEU A 516 22.33 17.73 -17.82
C LEU A 516 23.72 17.78 -17.16
N HIS A 517 24.14 16.71 -16.51
CA HIS A 517 25.47 16.60 -15.90
C HIS A 517 26.59 16.78 -16.95
N GLY A 518 26.46 16.14 -18.11
CA GLY A 518 27.40 16.30 -19.23
C GLY A 518 27.48 17.75 -19.75
N LYS A 519 26.34 18.43 -19.90
CA LYS A 519 26.30 19.86 -20.30
C LYS A 519 27.03 20.75 -19.29
N ILE A 520 26.81 20.51 -17.99
CA ILE A 520 27.45 21.28 -16.91
C ILE A 520 28.97 21.05 -16.91
N LEU A 521 29.42 19.81 -17.06
CA LEU A 521 30.85 19.48 -17.15
C LEU A 521 31.53 20.11 -18.37
N GLN A 522 30.84 20.14 -19.52
CA GLN A 522 31.32 20.80 -20.73
C GLN A 522 31.48 22.32 -20.52
N ALA A 523 30.50 22.97 -19.91
CA ALA A 523 30.57 24.41 -19.61
C ALA A 523 31.69 24.76 -18.62
N LEU A 524 32.00 23.86 -17.69
CA LEU A 524 33.15 24.00 -16.77
C LEU A 524 34.51 23.77 -17.44
N GLY A 525 34.57 23.43 -18.73
CA GLY A 525 35.81 23.07 -19.42
C GLY A 525 36.42 21.75 -18.93
N LYS A 526 35.70 20.99 -18.09
CA LYS A 526 36.09 19.67 -17.59
C LYS A 526 35.66 18.54 -18.54
N GLY A 527 34.96 18.86 -19.62
CA GLY A 527 34.45 17.93 -20.64
C GLY A 527 35.50 17.37 -21.60
N GLN A 528 36.72 17.04 -21.16
CA GLN A 528 37.61 16.21 -21.96
C GLN A 528 37.23 14.73 -21.81
N ALA A 529 36.36 14.28 -22.71
CA ALA A 529 36.24 12.92 -23.23
C ALA A 529 36.34 11.75 -22.22
N ALA A 530 35.55 11.75 -21.15
CA ALA A 530 35.06 10.47 -20.64
C ALA A 530 33.90 10.07 -21.54
N ALA A 531 34.16 9.19 -22.52
CA ALA A 531 33.09 8.53 -23.26
C ALA A 531 32.05 8.00 -22.25
N PRO A 532 30.74 8.14 -22.51
CA PRO A 532 29.73 7.60 -21.60
C PRO A 532 30.08 6.13 -21.32
N PRO A 533 30.04 5.66 -20.06
CA PRO A 533 30.21 4.24 -19.77
C PRO A 533 29.20 3.52 -20.66
N GLN A 534 29.72 2.67 -21.57
CA GLN A 534 28.89 1.90 -22.48
C GLN A 534 27.77 1.28 -21.65
N ALA A 535 26.53 1.61 -22.00
CA ALA A 535 25.36 0.92 -21.46
C ALA A 535 25.66 -0.58 -21.55
N ALA A 536 25.46 -1.29 -20.44
CA ALA A 536 25.66 -2.73 -20.40
C ALA A 536 25.02 -3.36 -21.64
N PRO A 537 25.72 -4.25 -22.36
CA PRO A 537 25.19 -4.87 -23.56
C PRO A 537 23.80 -5.43 -23.23
N PRO A 538 22.79 -5.22 -24.10
CA PRO A 538 21.47 -5.77 -23.87
C PRO A 538 21.62 -7.26 -23.59
N ALA A 539 21.06 -7.69 -22.47
CA ALA A 539 21.09 -9.08 -22.04
C ALA A 539 20.78 -9.96 -23.26
N GLU A 540 21.73 -10.82 -23.62
CA GLU A 540 21.60 -11.77 -24.71
C GLU A 540 20.28 -12.51 -24.53
N THR A 541 19.32 -12.22 -25.40
CA THR A 541 18.12 -13.03 -25.56
C THR A 541 18.60 -14.41 -25.96
N HIS A 542 18.59 -15.34 -25.01
CA HIS A 542 18.73 -16.76 -25.29
C HIS A 542 17.77 -17.12 -26.44
N PRO A 543 18.27 -17.67 -27.56
CA PRO A 543 17.40 -18.14 -28.62
C PRO A 543 16.55 -19.29 -28.08
N ASN A 544 15.24 -19.09 -28.15
CA ASN A 544 14.22 -20.09 -27.89
C ASN A 544 14.41 -21.26 -28.88
N PRO A 545 14.74 -22.49 -28.44
CA PRO A 545 14.85 -23.63 -29.33
C PRO A 545 13.48 -24.29 -29.45
N GLY A 546 12.79 -24.06 -30.57
CA GLY A 546 11.65 -24.89 -30.94
C GLY A 546 10.46 -24.15 -31.51
N THR A 547 10.59 -23.65 -32.73
CA THR A 547 9.46 -23.55 -33.67
C THR A 547 9.98 -23.82 -35.08
N ASP A 548 10.28 -25.09 -35.37
CA ASP A 548 10.31 -25.57 -36.74
C ASP A 548 8.87 -25.71 -37.22
N SER A 549 8.38 -24.67 -37.92
CA SER A 549 7.27 -24.83 -38.86
C SER A 549 7.85 -25.03 -40.26
N PRO A 550 7.47 -26.08 -40.99
CA PRO A 550 8.02 -26.37 -42.29
C PRO A 550 7.51 -25.41 -43.35
N ALA A 551 8.43 -24.91 -44.17
CA ALA A 551 8.16 -24.15 -45.37
C ALA A 551 7.32 -24.98 -46.35
N GLU A 552 6.14 -24.47 -46.68
CA GLU A 552 5.39 -24.89 -47.87
C GLU A 552 6.19 -24.49 -49.11
N SER A 553 6.90 -25.46 -49.67
CA SER A 553 7.42 -25.38 -51.04
C SER A 553 6.29 -25.75 -52.00
N GLU A 554 5.77 -24.75 -52.71
CA GLU A 554 5.00 -24.95 -53.93
C GLU A 554 5.84 -25.74 -54.94
N GLY A 555 5.45 -27.00 -55.17
CA GLY A 555 6.11 -27.92 -56.07
C GLY A 555 5.08 -28.70 -56.88
N SER A 556 4.65 -28.09 -57.98
CA SER A 556 3.96 -28.70 -59.12
C SER A 556 4.56 -30.05 -59.54
N TRP A 557 3.73 -31.09 -59.68
CA TRP A 557 3.90 -32.20 -60.65
C TRP A 557 2.52 -32.77 -61.08
N PRO A 558 2.40 -33.39 -62.28
CA PRO A 558 1.17 -33.49 -63.06
C PRO A 558 0.47 -34.87 -63.02
N ASP A 559 -0.74 -34.88 -63.62
CA ASP A 559 -1.55 -35.99 -64.14
C ASP A 559 -0.96 -37.41 -64.11
N ARG A 560 -1.67 -38.32 -63.42
CA ARG A 560 -2.20 -39.58 -63.97
C ARG A 560 -3.20 -40.27 -63.06
#